data_AF-A0A8H6N8G0-F1
#
_entry.id   AF-A0A8H6N8G0-F1
#
_cell.length_a   1.000
_cell.length_b   1.000
_cell.length_c   1.000
_cell.angle_alpha   90.00
_cell.angle_beta   90.00
_cell.angle_gamma   90.00
#
_symmetry.space_group_name_H-M   'P 1'
#
loop_
_entity.id
_entity.type
_entity.pdbx_description
1 polymer ?
#
loop_
_entity_poly.entity_id
_entity_poly.type
_entity_poly.pdbx_seq_one_letter_code
_entity_poly.pdbx_strand_id
1 'polypeptide(L)'
;VGIGVSRYSDQAQPVTDTTYPETPCDEIIKKFKDAPGDWKPAGFPLKELYSQRTEEHCKLLFSRSLCWLITSLNLLKCVLMLFVAFGTDEELPLLTLGDAVASFMEEEDMFTENMCLASKSQAGTKNWDKIALPYEAKSRRKFAAASRIRWITCVSLCLLALLVCLGLLIYGLSPQLGEVDTHFGIAKYGLGDIHIETTMTNTGNFGKAAKKLLFNVVLANTPQVIMSLLYFNFNALFTNISLATEWDRFGVAGSCSAAISAACHPGTYEKDAWKMPLRWGVVSEPKVEPRHCSFSSKPVEKPLEGQLYA
;
A
#
# COMPACT_ATOMS: atom_id res chain seq x y z
N VAL A 1 -35.78 -11.64 -2.48
CA VAL A 1 -36.05 -12.91 -1.76
C VAL A 1 -37.54 -12.92 -1.42
N GLY A 2 -38.33 -13.78 -2.05
CA GLY A 2 -39.78 -13.85 -1.83
C GLY A 2 -40.10 -14.60 -0.53
N ILE A 3 -41.10 -14.13 0.21
CA ILE A 3 -41.68 -14.91 1.32
C ILE A 3 -42.65 -15.91 0.68
N GLY A 4 -42.38 -17.21 0.86
CA GLY A 4 -43.28 -18.27 0.42
C GLY A 4 -44.44 -18.40 1.41
N VAL A 5 -45.67 -18.33 0.93
CA VAL A 5 -46.86 -18.65 1.73
C VAL A 5 -47.48 -19.92 1.17
N SER A 6 -47.71 -20.91 2.02
CA SER A 6 -48.25 -22.22 1.64
C SER A 6 -49.66 -22.39 2.19
N ARG A 7 -50.58 -22.91 1.37
CA ARG A 7 -51.94 -23.28 1.82
C ARG A 7 -52.01 -24.77 2.13
N TYR A 8 -52.36 -25.11 3.36
CA TYR A 8 -52.56 -26.49 3.82
C TYR A 8 -54.01 -26.96 3.59
N SER A 9 -54.24 -28.27 3.57
CA SER A 9 -55.57 -28.88 3.44
C SER A 9 -56.51 -28.49 4.60
N ASP A 10 -57.80 -28.27 4.31
CA ASP A 10 -58.84 -27.75 5.22
C ASP A 10 -59.17 -28.63 6.45
N GLN A 11 -58.38 -29.68 6.71
CA GLN A 11 -58.51 -30.57 7.88
C GLN A 11 -57.42 -30.38 8.95
N ALA A 12 -56.58 -29.35 8.83
CA ALA A 12 -55.51 -29.11 9.81
C ALA A 12 -56.05 -28.45 11.10
N GLN A 13 -55.94 -29.16 12.22
CA GLN A 13 -56.07 -28.54 13.56
C GLN A 13 -54.88 -27.61 13.82
N PRO A 14 -55.08 -26.50 14.58
CA PRO A 14 -53.99 -25.59 14.90
C PRO A 14 -52.92 -26.31 15.71
N VAL A 15 -51.72 -26.45 15.14
CA VAL A 15 -50.54 -26.93 15.85
C VAL A 15 -50.12 -25.82 16.82
N THR A 16 -50.26 -26.07 18.13
CA THR A 16 -49.88 -25.15 19.21
C THR A 16 -48.36 -25.10 19.46
N ASP A 17 -47.58 -25.85 18.69
CA ASP A 17 -46.13 -25.88 18.80
C ASP A 17 -45.51 -25.00 17.72
N THR A 18 -45.35 -23.71 18.04
CA THR A 18 -44.67 -22.72 17.19
C THR A 18 -43.15 -22.76 17.35
N THR A 19 -42.58 -23.95 17.57
CA THR A 19 -41.13 -24.10 17.64
C THR A 19 -40.61 -24.17 16.20
N TYR A 20 -40.26 -23.01 15.65
CA TYR A 20 -39.52 -22.95 14.40
C TYR A 20 -38.21 -23.73 14.57
N PRO A 21 -37.77 -24.54 13.60
CA PRO A 21 -36.47 -25.18 13.68
C PRO A 21 -35.40 -24.10 13.86
N GLU A 22 -34.53 -24.25 14.86
CA GLU A 22 -33.35 -23.38 15.05
C GLU A 22 -32.33 -23.51 13.90
N THR A 23 -32.61 -24.37 12.91
CA THR A 23 -31.73 -24.61 11.78
C THR A 23 -31.79 -23.45 10.77
N PRO A 24 -30.63 -22.91 10.34
CA PRO A 24 -30.56 -21.85 9.35
C PRO A 24 -31.27 -22.24 8.05
N CYS A 25 -32.03 -21.30 7.47
CA CYS A 25 -32.80 -21.53 6.24
C CYS A 25 -31.93 -22.05 5.08
N ASP A 26 -30.65 -21.69 5.04
CA ASP A 26 -29.72 -22.06 3.98
C ASP A 26 -29.42 -23.57 3.94
N GLU A 27 -29.38 -24.23 5.11
CA GLU A 27 -29.18 -25.68 5.21
C GLU A 27 -30.46 -26.46 4.86
N ILE A 28 -31.60 -25.90 5.23
CA ILE A 28 -32.92 -26.44 4.93
C ILE A 28 -33.18 -26.42 3.42
N ILE A 29 -32.83 -25.33 2.73
CA ILE A 29 -33.00 -25.18 1.28
C ILE A 29 -32.13 -26.19 0.50
N LYS A 30 -30.89 -26.47 0.94
CA LYS A 30 -30.04 -27.47 0.28
C LYS A 30 -30.69 -28.85 0.31
N LYS A 31 -31.21 -29.28 1.47
CA LYS A 31 -31.92 -30.57 1.62
C LYS A 31 -33.13 -30.69 0.70
N PHE A 32 -33.84 -29.60 0.44
CA PHE A 32 -35.01 -29.59 -0.45
C PHE A 32 -34.67 -29.55 -1.94
N LYS A 33 -33.47 -29.10 -2.33
CA LYS A 33 -33.02 -29.20 -3.73
C LYS A 33 -32.77 -30.65 -4.13
N ASP A 34 -32.29 -31.47 -3.20
CA ASP A 34 -31.89 -32.86 -3.49
C ASP A 34 -33.10 -33.83 -3.48
N ALA A 35 -34.16 -33.52 -2.72
CA ALA A 35 -35.39 -34.32 -2.65
C ALA A 35 -36.66 -33.42 -2.61
N PRO A 36 -37.03 -32.79 -3.74
CA PRO A 36 -38.12 -31.80 -3.78
C PRO A 36 -39.52 -32.38 -3.48
N GLY A 37 -39.71 -33.70 -3.58
CA GLY A 37 -41.02 -34.35 -3.42
C GLY A 37 -41.43 -34.67 -1.97
N ASP A 38 -40.48 -34.67 -1.03
CA ASP A 38 -40.73 -35.12 0.35
C ASP A 38 -40.97 -33.97 1.34
N TRP A 39 -41.00 -32.73 0.87
CA TRP A 39 -41.21 -31.58 1.74
C TRP A 39 -42.66 -31.47 2.22
N LYS A 40 -42.87 -31.82 3.50
CA LYS A 40 -44.15 -31.68 4.21
C LYS A 40 -43.97 -30.73 5.40
N PRO A 41 -44.01 -29.41 5.20
CA PRO A 41 -43.95 -28.49 6.32
C PRO A 41 -45.14 -28.74 7.26
N ALA A 42 -44.86 -28.86 8.56
CA ALA A 42 -45.82 -29.30 9.59
C ALA A 42 -46.51 -30.66 9.35
N GLY A 43 -45.93 -31.54 8.53
CA GLY A 43 -46.44 -32.90 8.28
C GLY A 43 -47.54 -33.01 7.23
N PHE A 44 -47.94 -31.90 6.60
CA PHE A 44 -49.02 -31.88 5.62
C PHE A 44 -48.49 -31.82 4.18
N PRO A 45 -49.14 -32.52 3.23
CA PRO A 45 -48.80 -32.41 1.81
C PRO A 45 -49.13 -31.00 1.31
N LEU A 46 -48.15 -30.37 0.66
CA LEU A 46 -48.30 -29.05 0.04
C LEU A 46 -49.23 -29.16 -1.17
N LYS A 47 -50.31 -28.37 -1.16
CA LYS A 47 -51.24 -28.32 -2.29
C LYS A 47 -50.76 -27.33 -3.35
N GLU A 48 -50.36 -26.13 -2.94
CA GLU A 48 -49.98 -25.02 -3.82
C GLU A 48 -48.90 -24.14 -3.16
N LEU A 49 -47.90 -23.72 -3.94
CA LEU A 49 -46.86 -22.78 -3.52
C LEU A 49 -47.16 -21.39 -4.08
N TYR A 50 -47.26 -20.39 -3.20
CA TYR A 50 -47.40 -19.00 -3.61
C TYR A 50 -46.08 -18.27 -3.41
N SER A 51 -45.50 -17.81 -4.52
CA SER A 51 -44.38 -16.87 -4.50
C SER A 51 -44.93 -15.48 -4.75
N GLN A 52 -44.97 -14.65 -3.70
CA GLN A 52 -45.29 -13.25 -3.88
C GLN A 52 -44.02 -12.51 -4.32
N ARG A 53 -44.05 -11.92 -5.52
CA ARG A 53 -43.06 -10.91 -5.90
C ARG A 53 -43.29 -9.70 -5.01
N THR A 54 -42.45 -9.55 -4.00
CA THR A 54 -42.31 -8.30 -3.26
C THR A 54 -41.69 -7.27 -4.18
N GLU A 55 -42.24 -6.05 -4.19
CA GLU A 55 -41.58 -4.94 -4.87
C GLU A 55 -40.21 -4.74 -4.21
N GLU A 56 -39.15 -4.83 -5.00
CA GLU A 56 -37.80 -4.57 -4.51
C GLU A 56 -37.74 -3.09 -4.11
N HIS A 57 -37.79 -2.82 -2.81
CA HIS A 57 -37.50 -1.49 -2.27
C HIS A 57 -35.99 -1.23 -2.33
N CYS A 58 -35.41 -1.26 -3.53
CA CYS A 58 -34.04 -0.86 -3.79
C CYS A 58 -33.95 0.67 -3.70
N LYS A 59 -33.93 1.19 -2.47
CA LYS A 59 -33.73 2.62 -2.21
C LYS A 59 -32.23 2.88 -2.24
N LEU A 60 -31.75 3.50 -3.32
CA LEU A 60 -30.42 4.09 -3.35
C LEU A 60 -30.31 5.08 -2.18
N LEU A 61 -29.56 4.70 -1.15
CA LEU A 61 -29.25 5.58 -0.03
C LEU A 61 -28.23 6.62 -0.50
N PHE A 62 -28.73 7.70 -1.10
CA PHE A 62 -27.93 8.79 -1.62
C PHE A 62 -27.76 9.89 -0.58
N SER A 63 -26.51 10.18 -0.21
CA SER A 63 -26.18 11.34 0.62
C SER A 63 -25.72 12.49 -0.25
N ARG A 64 -26.56 13.53 -0.35
CA ARG A 64 -26.24 14.78 -1.08
C ARG A 64 -24.94 15.41 -0.57
N SER A 65 -24.69 15.38 0.75
CA SER A 65 -23.48 15.93 1.35
C SER A 65 -22.21 15.20 0.91
N LEU A 66 -22.24 13.87 0.83
CA LEU A 66 -21.09 13.09 0.36
C LEU A 66 -20.80 13.32 -1.12
N CYS A 67 -21.84 13.42 -1.94
CA CYS A 67 -21.69 13.68 -3.38
C CYS A 67 -21.00 15.03 -3.63
N TRP A 68 -21.46 16.10 -2.99
CA TRP A 68 -20.81 17.41 -3.09
C TRP A 68 -19.38 17.40 -2.54
N LEU A 69 -19.15 16.74 -1.39
CA LEU A 69 -17.81 16.64 -0.80
C LEU A 69 -16.81 15.96 -1.75
N ILE A 70 -17.15 14.78 -2.27
CA ILE A 70 -16.29 14.00 -3.17
C ILE A 70 -16.05 14.76 -4.47
N THR A 71 -17.10 15.37 -5.03
CA THR A 71 -16.99 16.16 -6.27
C THR A 71 -16.06 17.35 -6.07
N SER A 72 -16.21 18.12 -4.99
CA SER A 72 -15.34 19.27 -4.69
C SER A 72 -13.89 18.87 -4.44
N LEU A 73 -13.64 17.76 -3.74
CA LEU A 73 -12.26 17.27 -3.51
C LEU A 73 -11.58 16.81 -4.80
N ASN A 74 -12.31 16.12 -5.69
CA ASN A 74 -11.76 15.72 -6.99
C ASN A 74 -11.54 16.92 -7.91
N LEU A 75 -12.44 17.92 -7.87
CA LEU A 75 -12.25 19.17 -8.60
C LEU A 75 -11.02 19.93 -8.10
N LEU A 76 -10.84 20.06 -6.78
CA LEU A 76 -9.65 20.66 -6.19
C LEU A 76 -8.38 19.92 -6.62
N LYS A 77 -8.39 18.58 -6.60
CA LYS A 77 -7.27 17.75 -7.08
C LYS A 77 -6.94 18.05 -8.54
N CYS A 78 -7.97 18.17 -9.40
CA CYS A 78 -7.80 18.53 -10.80
C CYS A 78 -7.21 19.93 -10.96
N VAL A 79 -7.72 20.93 -10.24
CA VAL A 79 -7.20 22.30 -10.27
C VAL A 79 -5.74 22.34 -9.82
N LEU A 80 -5.37 21.62 -8.75
CA LEU A 80 -3.99 21.54 -8.28
C LEU A 80 -3.08 20.84 -9.31
N MET A 81 -3.55 19.78 -9.96
CA MET A 81 -2.79 19.13 -11.03
C MET A 81 -2.58 20.05 -12.24
N LEU A 82 -3.60 20.81 -12.63
CA LEU A 82 -3.48 21.80 -13.72
C LEU A 82 -2.55 22.95 -13.32
N PHE A 83 -2.63 23.41 -12.07
CA PHE A 83 -1.73 24.45 -11.55
C PHE A 83 -0.27 23.97 -11.57
N VAL A 84 0.01 22.74 -11.12
CA VAL A 84 1.38 22.19 -11.20
C VAL A 84 1.82 21.99 -12.65
N ALA A 85 0.93 21.53 -13.52
CA ALA A 85 1.27 21.26 -14.92
C ALA A 85 1.51 22.52 -15.76
N PHE A 86 0.84 23.64 -15.47
CA PHE A 86 0.92 24.87 -16.26
C PHE A 86 1.59 26.05 -15.55
N GLY A 87 1.73 25.99 -14.22
CA GLY A 87 2.25 27.09 -13.39
C GLY A 87 3.66 26.89 -12.87
N THR A 88 4.32 25.78 -13.23
CA THR A 88 5.74 25.57 -12.94
C THR A 88 6.53 25.92 -14.20
N ASP A 89 7.25 27.04 -14.17
CA ASP A 89 8.12 27.48 -15.27
C ASP A 89 9.29 26.49 -15.50
N GLU A 90 9.87 26.57 -16.70
CA GLU A 90 10.73 25.62 -17.45
C GLU A 90 11.93 24.90 -16.76
N GLU A 91 12.16 25.06 -15.47
CA GLU A 91 13.18 24.29 -14.75
C GLU A 91 12.66 22.87 -14.51
N LEU A 92 13.17 21.90 -15.29
CA LEU A 92 12.89 20.48 -15.14
C LEU A 92 12.96 20.07 -13.67
N PRO A 93 11.83 19.74 -13.02
CA PRO A 93 11.87 19.39 -11.60
C PRO A 93 12.69 18.12 -11.44
N LEU A 94 13.63 18.14 -10.49
CA LEU A 94 14.46 16.99 -10.11
C LEU A 94 13.59 15.90 -9.45
N LEU A 95 12.85 15.16 -10.28
CA LEU A 95 11.88 14.16 -9.85
C LEU A 95 12.57 12.84 -9.53
N THR A 96 13.60 12.50 -10.29
CA THR A 96 14.38 11.28 -10.12
C THR A 96 15.82 11.59 -9.74
N LEU A 97 16.48 10.58 -9.17
CA LEU A 97 17.91 10.66 -8.92
C LEU A 97 18.71 10.84 -10.22
N GLY A 98 18.23 10.29 -11.34
CA GLY A 98 18.85 10.47 -12.65
C GLY A 98 18.80 11.93 -13.12
N ASP A 99 17.67 12.61 -12.90
CA ASP A 99 17.53 14.03 -13.21
C ASP A 99 18.52 14.86 -12.38
N ALA A 100 18.70 14.50 -11.10
CA ALA A 100 19.68 15.16 -10.23
C ALA A 100 21.12 14.99 -10.72
N VAL A 101 21.50 13.77 -11.12
CA VAL A 101 22.83 13.50 -11.68
C VAL A 101 23.05 14.24 -13.00
N ALA A 102 22.04 14.24 -13.88
CA ALA A 102 22.11 14.97 -15.14
C ALA A 102 22.28 16.48 -14.91
N SER A 103 21.50 17.05 -13.98
CA SER A 103 21.58 18.46 -13.61
C SER A 103 22.93 18.82 -12.98
N PHE A 104 23.46 18.03 -12.05
CA PHE A 104 24.76 18.32 -11.42
C PHE A 104 25.96 18.14 -12.35
N MET A 105 25.84 17.33 -13.40
CA MET A 105 26.88 17.23 -14.44
C MET A 105 26.74 18.30 -15.53
N GLU A 106 25.54 18.84 -15.73
CA GLU A 106 25.34 19.98 -16.64
C GLU A 106 25.81 21.29 -15.97
N GLU A 107 25.49 21.47 -14.69
CA GLU A 107 25.91 22.59 -13.86
C GLU A 107 26.50 22.07 -12.53
N GLU A 108 27.84 22.08 -12.46
CA GLU A 108 28.60 21.60 -11.29
C GLU A 108 28.43 22.56 -10.09
N ASP A 109 28.11 22.01 -8.91
CA ASP A 109 27.90 22.81 -7.70
C ASP A 109 29.22 23.14 -6.98
N MET A 110 29.55 24.44 -6.93
CA MET A 110 30.76 24.97 -6.29
C MET A 110 30.94 24.61 -4.80
N PHE A 111 29.85 24.30 -4.08
CA PHE A 111 29.93 23.97 -2.65
C PHE A 111 30.34 22.53 -2.38
N THR A 112 30.21 21.63 -3.37
CA THR A 112 30.54 20.21 -3.26
C THR A 112 31.82 19.81 -4.00
N GLU A 113 32.46 20.77 -4.65
CA GLU A 113 33.77 20.64 -5.26
C GLU A 113 34.82 20.12 -4.24
N ASN A 114 35.67 19.20 -4.67
CA ASN A 114 36.70 18.53 -3.86
C ASN A 114 36.13 17.70 -2.68
N MET A 115 34.93 17.16 -2.83
CA MET A 115 34.28 16.31 -1.84
C MET A 115 33.82 14.96 -2.42
N CYS A 116 34.50 14.38 -3.42
CA CYS A 116 34.00 13.23 -4.17
C CYS A 116 33.56 11.99 -3.37
N LEU A 117 34.07 11.81 -2.15
CA LEU A 117 33.71 10.73 -1.23
C LEU A 117 32.81 11.19 -0.08
N ALA A 118 32.14 12.34 -0.23
CA ALA A 118 31.26 12.91 0.78
C ALA A 118 30.18 11.91 1.19
N SER A 119 30.09 11.67 2.49
CA SER A 119 29.02 10.86 3.06
C SER A 119 27.82 11.72 3.44
N LYS A 120 26.65 11.09 3.53
CA LYS A 120 25.44 11.71 4.10
C LYS A 120 25.67 12.32 5.49
N SER A 121 26.61 11.76 6.28
CA SER A 121 26.91 12.29 7.61
C SER A 121 27.57 13.67 7.56
N GLN A 122 28.43 13.91 6.57
CA GLN A 122 29.12 15.20 6.40
C GLN A 122 28.18 16.27 5.87
N ALA A 123 27.28 15.91 4.95
CA ALA A 123 26.25 16.83 4.48
C ALA A 123 25.27 17.28 5.59
N GLY A 124 25.16 16.51 6.68
CA GLY A 124 24.33 16.84 7.84
C GLY A 124 25.01 17.69 8.90
N THR A 125 26.33 17.91 8.82
CA THR A 125 27.08 18.73 9.78
C THR A 125 27.15 20.19 9.36
N LYS A 126 27.34 21.11 10.33
CA LYS A 126 27.56 22.53 10.03
C LYS A 126 28.91 22.82 9.36
N ASN A 127 29.86 21.88 9.47
CA ASN A 127 31.17 22.00 8.87
C ASN A 127 31.18 21.26 7.53
N TRP A 128 31.32 22.03 6.46
CA TRP A 128 31.44 21.55 5.07
C TRP A 128 32.92 21.57 4.66
N ASP A 129 33.74 20.88 5.43
CA ASP A 129 35.18 20.90 5.21
C ASP A 129 35.50 20.11 3.93
N LYS A 130 36.07 20.79 2.93
CA LYS A 130 36.55 20.21 1.66
C LYS A 130 37.84 19.41 1.90
N ILE A 131 37.72 18.25 2.53
CA ILE A 131 38.84 17.40 2.94
C ILE A 131 38.85 16.12 2.10
N ALA A 132 40.04 15.75 1.63
CA ALA A 132 40.27 14.46 0.98
C ALA A 132 39.99 13.30 1.96
N LEU A 133 39.12 12.38 1.59
CA LEU A 133 38.76 11.23 2.43
C LEU A 133 39.41 9.95 1.90
N PRO A 134 39.78 9.01 2.79
CA PRO A 134 40.24 7.70 2.37
C PRO A 134 39.06 6.88 1.83
N TYR A 135 39.27 6.18 0.72
CA TYR A 135 38.27 5.24 0.22
C TYR A 135 38.24 3.97 1.09
N GLU A 136 37.08 3.66 1.68
CA GLU A 136 36.85 2.46 2.49
C GLU A 136 35.91 1.48 1.78
N ALA A 137 36.42 0.32 1.36
CA ALA A 137 35.63 -0.73 0.70
C ALA A 137 34.85 -1.61 1.71
N LYS A 138 34.01 -0.99 2.55
CA LYS A 138 33.29 -1.72 3.59
C LYS A 138 32.00 -2.36 3.07
N SER A 139 32.01 -3.67 2.89
CA SER A 139 30.79 -4.44 2.55
C SER A 139 29.74 -4.33 3.68
N ARG A 140 28.54 -3.82 3.34
CA ARG A 140 27.40 -3.74 4.25
C ARG A 140 26.28 -4.66 3.77
N ARG A 141 25.47 -5.15 4.71
CA ARG A 141 24.25 -5.91 4.37
C ARG A 141 23.25 -5.00 3.67
N LYS A 142 22.63 -5.46 2.59
CA LYS A 142 21.63 -4.69 1.81
C LYS A 142 20.53 -4.06 2.67
N PHE A 143 20.04 -4.80 3.67
CA PHE A 143 18.99 -4.33 4.58
C PHE A 143 19.42 -3.17 5.50
N ALA A 144 20.73 -2.96 5.69
CA ALA A 144 21.27 -1.85 6.47
C ALA A 144 21.24 -0.51 5.70
N ALA A 145 20.87 -0.52 4.42
CA ALA A 145 20.72 0.68 3.60
C ALA A 145 19.55 1.58 4.05
N ALA A 146 18.46 0.98 4.55
CA ALA A 146 17.30 1.72 5.00
C ALA A 146 17.40 2.08 6.49
N SER A 147 16.89 3.25 6.87
CA SER A 147 16.90 3.69 8.26
C SER A 147 16.05 2.79 9.16
N ARG A 148 16.44 2.66 10.43
CA ARG A 148 15.68 1.87 11.42
C ARG A 148 14.24 2.36 11.56
N ILE A 149 14.01 3.67 11.45
CA ILE A 149 12.66 4.27 11.52
C ILE A 149 11.79 3.75 10.38
N ARG A 150 12.30 3.74 9.12
CA ARG A 150 11.54 3.23 7.97
C ARG A 150 11.17 1.75 8.13
N TRP A 151 12.09 0.94 8.65
CA TRP A 151 11.81 -0.46 9.00
C TRP A 151 10.74 -0.60 10.07
N ILE A 152 10.88 0.12 11.19
CA ILE A 152 9.94 0.08 12.31
C ILE A 152 8.55 0.50 11.82
N THR A 153 8.44 1.59 11.04
CA THR A 153 7.17 2.06 10.50
C THR A 153 6.54 1.04 9.55
N CYS A 154 7.31 0.46 8.62
CA CYS A 154 6.77 -0.54 7.70
C CYS A 154 6.30 -1.79 8.44
N VAL A 155 7.14 -2.32 9.34
CA VAL A 155 6.82 -3.53 10.12
C VAL A 155 5.64 -3.27 11.06
N SER A 156 5.60 -2.12 11.73
CA SER A 156 4.50 -1.78 12.65
C SER A 156 3.17 -1.63 11.92
N LEU A 157 3.16 -1.01 10.74
CA LEU A 157 1.95 -0.92 9.91
C LEU A 157 1.48 -2.29 9.42
N CYS A 158 2.41 -3.15 8.97
CA CYS A 158 2.07 -4.53 8.59
C CYS A 158 1.49 -5.32 9.76
N LEU A 159 2.13 -5.24 10.93
CA LEU A 159 1.65 -5.92 12.14
C LEU A 159 0.30 -5.38 12.59
N LEU A 160 0.11 -4.06 12.59
CA LEU A 160 -1.17 -3.44 12.91
C LEU A 160 -2.28 -3.91 11.96
N ALA A 161 -2.02 -3.96 10.66
CA ALA A 161 -2.99 -4.45 9.68
C ALA A 161 -3.36 -5.92 9.93
N LEU A 162 -2.36 -6.78 10.20
CA LEU A 162 -2.60 -8.18 10.55
C LEU A 162 -3.40 -8.33 11.85
N LEU A 163 -3.08 -7.54 12.87
CA LEU A 163 -3.80 -7.53 14.15
C LEU A 163 -5.25 -7.05 13.98
N VAL A 164 -5.50 -6.04 13.15
CA VAL A 164 -6.85 -5.56 12.84
C VAL A 164 -7.64 -6.64 12.09
N CYS A 165 -7.05 -7.26 11.06
CA CYS A 165 -7.70 -8.36 10.32
C CYS A 165 -8.00 -9.56 11.24
N LEU A 166 -7.05 -9.93 12.11
CA LEU A 166 -7.24 -11.00 13.08
C LEU A 166 -8.31 -10.64 14.12
N GLY A 167 -8.33 -9.41 14.61
CA GLY A 167 -9.34 -8.93 15.56
C GLY A 167 -10.75 -8.92 14.95
N LEU A 168 -10.88 -8.47 13.69
CA LEU A 168 -12.14 -8.51 12.96
C LEU A 168 -12.61 -9.95 12.69
N LEU A 169 -11.68 -10.85 12.36
CA LEU A 169 -11.96 -12.27 12.19
C LEU A 169 -12.45 -12.90 13.50
N ILE A 170 -11.74 -12.66 14.62
CA ILE A 170 -12.15 -13.16 15.94
C ILE A 170 -13.50 -12.57 16.34
N TYR A 171 -13.73 -11.27 16.12
CA TYR A 171 -15.01 -10.64 16.41
C TYR A 171 -16.16 -11.28 15.61
N GLY A 172 -15.96 -11.50 14.31
CA GLY A 172 -16.96 -12.15 13.44
C GLY A 172 -17.24 -13.60 13.82
N LEU A 173 -16.23 -14.33 14.31
CA LEU A 173 -16.38 -15.73 14.74
C LEU A 173 -16.83 -15.86 16.20
N SER A 174 -16.68 -14.83 17.03
CA SER A 174 -16.99 -14.90 18.47
C SER A 174 -18.42 -15.36 18.81
N PRO A 175 -19.49 -15.00 18.06
CA PRO A 175 -20.84 -15.51 18.32
C PRO A 175 -21.00 -16.99 17.97
N GLN A 176 -20.14 -17.51 17.09
CA GLN A 176 -20.16 -18.90 16.63
C GLN A 176 -19.26 -19.79 17.50
N LEU A 177 -18.34 -19.22 18.29
CA LEU A 177 -17.41 -19.98 19.14
C LEU A 177 -18.07 -20.69 20.34
N GLY A 178 -19.32 -20.38 20.66
CA GLY A 178 -20.06 -21.02 21.75
C GLY A 178 -20.62 -22.41 21.41
N GLU A 179 -20.65 -22.79 20.12
CA GLU A 179 -21.45 -23.93 19.64
C GLU A 179 -20.68 -24.91 18.74
N VAL A 180 -19.38 -24.69 18.52
CA VAL A 180 -18.61 -25.41 17.49
C VAL A 180 -17.56 -26.32 18.12
N ASP A 181 -17.81 -27.63 18.07
CA ASP A 181 -16.79 -28.66 18.28
C ASP A 181 -15.60 -28.39 17.34
N THR A 182 -14.47 -28.05 17.97
CA THR A 182 -13.22 -27.69 17.34
C THR A 182 -12.72 -28.82 16.46
N HIS A 183 -12.59 -28.58 15.15
CA HIS A 183 -11.45 -28.98 14.29
C HIS A 183 -11.70 -28.66 12.80
N PHE A 184 -12.95 -28.45 12.34
CA PHE A 184 -13.29 -28.16 10.93
C PHE A 184 -14.41 -27.11 10.69
N GLY A 185 -14.89 -26.42 11.74
CA GLY A 185 -16.07 -25.53 11.64
C GLY A 185 -15.92 -24.33 10.69
N ILE A 186 -14.72 -23.72 10.61
CA ILE A 186 -14.50 -22.53 9.76
C ILE A 186 -14.46 -22.90 8.26
N ALA A 187 -13.98 -24.10 7.93
CA ALA A 187 -13.91 -24.58 6.54
C ALA A 187 -15.29 -24.82 5.92
N LYS A 188 -16.33 -25.03 6.74
CA LYS A 188 -17.73 -25.18 6.31
C LYS A 188 -18.24 -23.95 5.56
N TYR A 189 -17.74 -22.76 5.91
CA TYR A 189 -18.19 -21.50 5.31
C TYR A 189 -17.54 -21.19 3.96
N GLY A 190 -16.55 -21.97 3.51
CA GLY A 190 -15.87 -21.78 2.23
C GLY A 190 -15.03 -20.49 2.15
N LEU A 191 -13.92 -20.50 1.40
CA LEU A 191 -13.16 -19.27 1.16
C LEU A 191 -13.88 -18.44 0.07
N GLY A 192 -14.48 -17.33 0.45
CA GLY A 192 -15.16 -16.41 -0.47
C GLY A 192 -16.65 -16.69 -0.71
N ASP A 193 -17.21 -17.72 -0.06
CA ASP A 193 -18.64 -18.01 -0.11
C ASP A 193 -19.42 -17.13 0.88
N ILE A 194 -20.48 -16.50 0.38
CA ILE A 194 -21.32 -15.59 1.17
C ILE A 194 -22.28 -16.43 2.03
N HIS A 195 -22.11 -16.37 3.35
CA HIS A 195 -23.03 -16.96 4.32
C HIS A 195 -23.66 -15.86 5.19
N ILE A 196 -24.94 -16.00 5.51
CA ILE A 196 -25.65 -15.01 6.35
C ILE A 196 -25.03 -14.94 7.74
N GLU A 197 -24.55 -16.08 8.26
CA GLU A 197 -23.88 -16.19 9.55
C GLU A 197 -22.50 -15.52 9.59
N THR A 198 -21.80 -15.41 8.45
CA THR A 198 -20.50 -14.72 8.35
C THR A 198 -20.65 -13.26 7.95
N THR A 199 -21.88 -12.78 7.77
CA THR A 199 -22.15 -11.38 7.44
C THR A 199 -22.05 -10.52 8.69
N MET A 200 -21.14 -9.54 8.68
CA MET A 200 -21.04 -8.56 9.75
C MET A 200 -22.27 -7.63 9.75
N THR A 201 -23.31 -8.00 10.50
CA THR A 201 -24.45 -7.12 10.75
C THR A 201 -24.05 -6.05 11.77
N ASN A 202 -24.00 -4.80 11.33
CA ASN A 202 -23.64 -3.68 12.19
C ASN A 202 -24.82 -3.31 13.12
N THR A 203 -24.86 -3.92 14.30
CA THR A 203 -25.87 -3.69 15.36
C THR A 203 -25.50 -2.51 16.28
N GLY A 204 -24.73 -1.54 15.77
CA GLY A 204 -24.43 -0.33 16.53
C GLY A 204 -25.64 0.60 16.64
N ASN A 205 -25.91 1.10 17.85
CA ASN A 205 -26.93 2.12 18.15
C ASN A 205 -26.55 3.51 17.62
N PHE A 206 -26.12 3.60 16.36
CA PHE A 206 -25.80 4.85 15.69
C PHE A 206 -27.09 5.51 15.23
N GLY A 207 -27.56 6.56 15.92
CA GLY A 207 -28.86 7.22 15.72
C GLY A 207 -29.33 7.51 14.27
N LYS A 208 -29.41 8.79 13.86
CA LYS A 208 -30.02 9.21 12.57
C LYS A 208 -29.42 8.46 11.36
N ALA A 209 -30.27 8.09 10.39
CA ALA A 209 -29.91 7.32 9.18
C ALA A 209 -28.65 7.84 8.42
N ALA A 210 -28.41 9.16 8.40
CA ALA A 210 -27.23 9.75 7.79
C ALA A 210 -25.90 9.34 8.45
N LYS A 211 -25.87 9.15 9.78
CA LYS A 211 -24.67 8.69 10.50
C LYS A 211 -24.35 7.22 10.19
N LYS A 212 -25.38 6.37 10.06
CA LYS A 212 -25.23 4.96 9.66
C LYS A 212 -24.63 4.85 8.25
N LEU A 213 -25.11 5.68 7.32
CA LEU A 213 -24.59 5.73 5.94
C LEU A 213 -23.12 6.15 5.92
N LEU A 214 -22.76 7.24 6.60
CA LEU A 214 -21.36 7.70 6.68
C LEU A 214 -20.44 6.64 7.26
N PHE A 215 -20.86 5.99 8.35
CA PHE A 215 -20.07 4.92 8.97
C PHE A 215 -19.84 3.75 8.01
N ASN A 216 -20.89 3.28 7.33
CA ASN A 216 -20.76 2.17 6.38
C ASN A 216 -19.85 2.52 5.20
N VAL A 217 -19.92 3.75 4.69
CA VAL A 217 -19.03 4.23 3.62
C VAL A 217 -17.58 4.26 4.10
N VAL A 218 -17.30 4.78 5.30
CA VAL A 218 -15.94 4.80 5.85
C VAL A 218 -15.45 3.37 6.06
N LEU A 219 -16.23 2.52 6.73
CA LEU A 219 -15.87 1.14 7.02
C LEU A 219 -15.55 0.34 5.75
N ALA A 220 -16.36 0.49 4.69
CA ALA A 220 -16.14 -0.17 3.42
C ALA A 220 -14.86 0.30 2.69
N ASN A 221 -14.41 1.54 2.94
CA ASN A 221 -13.22 2.11 2.30
C ASN A 221 -11.95 2.03 3.17
N THR A 222 -12.06 1.72 4.47
CA THR A 222 -10.90 1.57 5.37
C THR A 222 -9.87 0.56 4.85
N PRO A 223 -10.24 -0.64 4.32
CA PRO A 223 -9.26 -1.57 3.77
C PRO A 223 -8.45 -0.98 2.62
N GLN A 224 -9.08 -0.17 1.75
CA GLN A 224 -8.41 0.49 0.64
C GLN A 224 -7.33 1.46 1.11
N VAL A 225 -7.63 2.24 2.16
CA VAL A 225 -6.67 3.19 2.76
C VAL A 225 -5.50 2.44 3.41
N ILE A 226 -5.79 1.39 4.18
CA ILE A 226 -4.75 0.56 4.83
C ILE A 226 -3.83 -0.06 3.77
N MET A 227 -4.40 -0.69 2.74
CA MET A 227 -3.63 -1.30 1.65
C MET A 227 -2.80 -0.27 0.90
N SER A 228 -3.33 0.93 0.66
CA SER A 228 -2.59 2.02 0.01
C SER A 228 -1.38 2.45 0.84
N LEU A 229 -1.57 2.66 2.14
CA LEU A 229 -0.48 3.05 3.05
C LEU A 229 0.61 1.97 3.12
N LEU A 230 0.22 0.70 3.21
CA LEU A 230 1.15 -0.42 3.20
C LEU A 230 1.94 -0.47 1.89
N TYR A 231 1.25 -0.36 0.75
CA TYR A 231 1.86 -0.36 -0.57
C TYR A 231 2.90 0.76 -0.72
N PHE A 232 2.54 2.01 -0.37
CA PHE A 232 3.47 3.13 -0.47
C PHE A 232 4.68 2.98 0.46
N ASN A 233 4.49 2.56 1.71
CA ASN A 233 5.60 2.38 2.65
C ASN A 233 6.51 1.23 2.24
N PHE A 234 5.93 0.12 1.81
CA PHE A 234 6.67 -1.05 1.33
C PHE A 234 7.50 -0.68 0.10
N ASN A 235 6.88 -0.10 -0.93
CA ASN A 235 7.59 0.29 -2.14
C ASN A 235 8.65 1.36 -1.85
N ALA A 236 8.34 2.37 -1.04
CA ALA A 236 9.35 3.35 -0.64
C ALA A 236 10.55 2.69 0.06
N LEU A 237 10.33 1.71 0.94
CA LEU A 237 11.41 0.98 1.61
C LEU A 237 12.27 0.18 0.61
N PHE A 238 11.63 -0.60 -0.27
CA PHE A 238 12.33 -1.43 -1.25
C PHE A 238 13.04 -0.62 -2.34
N THR A 239 12.43 0.47 -2.81
CA THR A 239 13.07 1.41 -3.73
C THR A 239 14.30 2.03 -3.09
N ASN A 240 14.24 2.45 -1.82
CA ASN A 240 15.41 2.96 -1.11
C ASN A 240 16.54 1.92 -0.98
N ILE A 241 16.20 0.66 -0.67
CA ILE A 241 17.19 -0.41 -0.58
C ILE A 241 17.81 -0.67 -1.96
N SER A 242 16.99 -0.74 -3.01
CA SER A 242 17.44 -0.99 -4.38
C SER A 242 18.38 0.13 -4.86
N LEU A 243 17.97 1.38 -4.65
CA LEU A 243 18.75 2.57 -4.94
C LEU A 243 20.09 2.53 -4.20
N ALA A 244 20.08 2.33 -2.88
CA ALA A 244 21.32 2.26 -2.14
C ALA A 244 22.22 1.11 -2.59
N THR A 245 21.67 -0.05 -2.96
CA THR A 245 22.48 -1.18 -3.45
C THR A 245 23.07 -0.98 -4.84
N GLU A 246 22.39 -0.21 -5.69
CA GLU A 246 22.93 0.20 -6.98
C GLU A 246 24.06 1.20 -6.80
N TRP A 247 23.85 2.17 -5.91
CA TRP A 247 24.78 3.27 -5.66
C TRP A 247 25.99 2.89 -4.81
N ASP A 248 25.87 1.86 -3.97
CA ASP A 248 27.01 1.24 -3.27
C ASP A 248 28.07 0.71 -4.25
N ARG A 249 27.65 0.28 -5.47
CA ARG A 249 28.60 -0.12 -6.53
C ARG A 249 29.43 1.06 -7.05
N PHE A 250 28.89 2.26 -6.93
CA PHE A 250 29.53 3.50 -7.31
C PHE A 250 30.17 4.20 -6.10
N GLY A 251 30.26 3.59 -4.91
CA GLY A 251 30.88 4.25 -3.75
C GLY A 251 30.24 5.58 -3.32
N VAL A 252 29.03 5.90 -3.81
CA VAL A 252 28.38 7.21 -3.63
C VAL A 252 27.09 7.07 -2.84
N ALA A 253 26.78 8.06 -2.00
CA ALA A 253 25.55 8.08 -1.22
C ALA A 253 24.34 8.58 -2.03
N GLY A 254 23.64 7.66 -2.72
CA GLY A 254 22.45 7.97 -3.55
C GLY A 254 21.19 8.49 -2.84
N SER A 255 21.26 8.91 -1.57
CA SER A 255 20.13 9.48 -0.82
C SER A 255 20.42 10.86 -0.23
N CYS A 256 21.49 11.51 -0.69
CA CYS A 256 21.93 12.83 -0.23
C CYS A 256 22.36 13.65 -1.43
N SER A 257 21.61 14.72 -1.75
CA SER A 257 21.87 15.58 -2.91
C SER A 257 23.30 16.11 -2.93
N ALA A 258 23.81 16.55 -1.78
CA ALA A 258 25.19 17.01 -1.66
C ALA A 258 26.23 15.94 -2.00
N ALA A 259 26.02 14.69 -1.58
CA ALA A 259 26.93 13.60 -1.90
C ALA A 259 26.84 13.17 -3.38
N ILE A 260 25.65 13.25 -3.98
CA ILE A 260 25.46 12.99 -5.40
C ILE A 260 26.14 14.07 -6.23
N SER A 261 25.94 15.34 -5.86
CA SER A 261 26.57 16.49 -6.49
C SER A 261 28.09 16.43 -6.41
N ALA A 262 28.64 16.09 -5.23
CA ALA A 262 30.08 15.90 -5.06
C ALA A 262 30.69 14.82 -5.96
N ALA A 263 29.91 13.81 -6.34
CA ALA A 263 30.32 12.76 -7.26
C ALA A 263 30.19 13.14 -8.75
N CYS A 264 29.71 14.35 -9.06
CA CYS A 264 29.48 14.84 -10.43
C CYS A 264 30.51 15.92 -10.84
N HIS A 265 31.71 15.93 -10.25
CA HIS A 265 32.79 16.88 -10.55
C HIS A 265 33.93 16.22 -11.36
N PRO A 266 33.79 15.92 -12.66
CA PRO A 266 34.81 15.20 -13.43
C PRO A 266 36.19 15.90 -13.52
N GLY A 267 36.33 17.15 -13.08
CA GLY A 267 37.57 17.95 -13.13
C GLY A 267 37.93 18.46 -14.52
N THR A 268 37.60 17.67 -15.56
CA THR A 268 37.65 18.08 -16.96
C THR A 268 36.26 18.14 -17.56
N TYR A 269 35.97 19.23 -18.27
CA TYR A 269 34.70 19.39 -18.95
C TYR A 269 34.46 18.26 -19.97
N GLU A 270 33.37 17.52 -19.77
CA GLU A 270 32.90 16.49 -20.69
C GLU A 270 31.59 16.95 -21.34
N LYS A 271 31.68 17.35 -22.60
CA LYS A 271 30.52 17.81 -23.36
C LYS A 271 29.44 16.73 -23.41
N ASP A 272 28.22 17.08 -23.01
CA ASP A 272 27.02 16.23 -23.07
C ASP A 272 27.17 14.88 -22.33
N ALA A 273 28.03 14.78 -21.30
CA ALA A 273 28.27 13.53 -20.56
C ALA A 273 27.00 12.90 -19.97
N TRP A 274 26.07 13.73 -19.49
CA TRP A 274 24.78 13.31 -18.94
C TRP A 274 23.86 12.59 -19.94
N LYS A 275 24.12 12.69 -21.25
CA LYS A 275 23.39 11.95 -22.30
C LYS A 275 24.02 10.58 -22.61
N MET A 276 25.17 10.26 -22.01
CA MET A 276 25.97 9.08 -22.32
C MET A 276 25.95 8.06 -21.17
N PRO A 277 26.29 6.79 -21.43
CA PRO A 277 26.47 5.81 -20.37
C PRO A 277 27.61 6.20 -19.41
N LEU A 278 27.27 6.44 -18.15
CA LEU A 278 28.22 6.89 -17.13
C LEU A 278 28.85 5.74 -16.37
N ARG A 279 30.06 5.98 -15.88
CA ARG A 279 30.75 5.14 -14.90
C ARG A 279 31.26 6.02 -13.78
N TRP A 280 31.29 5.49 -12.57
CA TRP A 280 31.90 6.17 -11.44
C TRP A 280 33.24 5.53 -11.08
N GLY A 281 34.24 6.36 -10.83
CA GLY A 281 35.56 5.92 -10.41
C GLY A 281 36.56 7.05 -10.46
N VAL A 282 37.83 6.71 -10.36
CA VAL A 282 38.93 7.67 -10.41
C VAL A 282 39.06 8.20 -11.84
N VAL A 283 38.85 9.50 -12.00
CA VAL A 283 39.04 10.18 -13.29
C VAL A 283 40.52 10.48 -13.45
N SER A 284 41.06 10.18 -14.63
CA SER A 284 42.50 10.24 -14.89
C SER A 284 42.93 11.67 -15.19
N GLU A 285 43.35 12.41 -14.16
CA GLU A 285 44.20 13.58 -14.31
C GLU A 285 45.65 13.25 -13.90
N PRO A 286 46.64 13.41 -14.79
CA PRO A 286 48.02 13.00 -14.51
C PRO A 286 48.80 13.93 -13.56
N LYS A 287 48.21 14.99 -12.97
CA LYS A 287 49.00 16.06 -12.31
C LYS A 287 48.43 16.71 -11.04
N VAL A 288 47.25 16.34 -10.56
CA VAL A 288 46.69 16.93 -9.33
C VAL A 288 46.52 15.83 -8.29
N GLU A 289 47.32 15.90 -7.22
CA GLU A 289 47.05 15.18 -5.98
C GLU A 289 46.24 16.09 -5.05
N PRO A 290 45.24 15.56 -4.32
CA PRO A 290 44.78 14.16 -4.31
C PRO A 290 44.00 13.77 -5.58
N ARG A 291 43.92 12.47 -5.88
CA ARG A 291 43.17 11.96 -7.05
C ARG A 291 41.66 12.22 -6.84
N HIS A 292 40.91 12.41 -7.92
CA HIS A 292 39.47 12.70 -7.84
C HIS A 292 38.60 11.54 -8.33
N CYS A 293 37.45 11.30 -7.68
CA CYS A 293 36.46 10.32 -8.12
C CYS A 293 35.19 11.02 -8.63
N SER A 294 34.74 10.70 -9.84
CA SER A 294 33.52 11.32 -10.37
C SER A 294 32.82 10.41 -11.38
N PHE A 295 31.57 10.72 -11.68
CA PHE A 295 30.89 10.23 -12.87
C PHE A 295 31.55 10.77 -14.14
N SER A 296 31.87 9.86 -15.05
CA SER A 296 32.45 10.20 -16.34
C SER A 296 31.90 9.27 -17.42
N SER A 297 31.80 9.80 -18.64
CA SER A 297 31.49 9.02 -19.84
C SER A 297 32.72 8.27 -20.37
N LYS A 298 33.92 8.65 -19.92
CA LYS A 298 35.21 8.05 -20.29
C LYS A 298 35.53 6.84 -19.39
N PRO A 299 36.53 6.03 -19.76
CA PRO A 299 37.03 4.98 -18.86
C PRO A 299 37.54 5.55 -17.53
N VAL A 300 37.05 5.00 -16.43
CA VAL A 300 37.47 5.34 -15.05
C VAL A 300 38.17 4.15 -14.39
N GLU A 301 39.12 4.43 -13.51
CA GLU A 301 39.78 3.41 -12.69
C GLU A 301 39.00 3.15 -11.40
N LYS A 302 39.16 1.96 -10.80
CA LYS A 302 38.56 1.68 -9.49
C LYS A 302 39.35 2.40 -8.40
N PRO A 303 38.70 3.03 -7.40
CA PRO A 303 39.40 3.60 -6.27
C PRO A 303 40.13 2.53 -5.46
N LEU A 304 41.28 2.90 -4.93
CA LEU A 304 42.16 2.05 -4.13
C LEU A 304 41.86 2.26 -2.64
N GLU A 305 41.77 1.16 -1.90
CA GLU A 305 41.49 1.19 -0.47
C GLU A 305 42.57 1.95 0.30
N GLY A 306 42.14 2.86 1.18
CA GLY A 306 43.03 3.70 1.98
C GLY A 306 43.66 4.90 1.26
N GLN A 307 43.49 5.03 -0.06
CA GLN A 307 43.94 6.22 -0.80
C GLN A 307 42.99 7.40 -0.57
N LEU A 308 43.55 8.61 -0.47
CA LEU A 308 42.81 9.85 -0.31
C LEU A 308 42.27 10.35 -1.65
N TYR A 309 41.00 10.74 -1.65
CA TYR A 309 40.34 11.38 -2.78
C TYR A 309 39.63 12.66 -2.33
N ALA A 310 39.79 13.75 -3.09
CA ALA A 310 39.05 15.00 -2.92
C ALA A 310 38.40 15.33 -4.25
#